data_AF-A0A969ECM8-F1
#
_entry.id   AF-A0A969ECM8-F1
#
_cell.length_a   1.000
_cell.length_b   1.000
_cell.length_c   1.000
_cell.angle_alpha   90.00
_cell.angle_beta   90.00
_cell.angle_gamma   90.00
#
_symmetry.space_group_name_H-M   'P 1'
#
loop_
_entity.id
_entity.type
_entity.pdbx_description
1 polymer ?
#
loop_
_entity_poly.entity_id
_entity_poly.type
_entity_poly.pdbx_seq_one_letter_code
_entity_poly.pdbx_strand_id
1 'polypeptide(L)' 'MTIDISCSILTSEESIQQSLKEGGCLATAAALKYLDIDGSAIEIAGEVMRTKGEQPKGYQSSYREVVIHRQVNQRSGVD' A
#
# COMPACT_ATOMS: atom_id res chain seq x y z
N MET A 1 -2.25 -13.14 11.81
CA MET A 1 -0.90 -13.68 11.55
C MET A 1 -0.57 -14.59 12.72
N THR A 2 -0.09 -15.79 12.43
CA THR A 2 0.37 -16.77 13.43
C THR A 2 1.78 -17.17 13.04
N ILE A 3 2.69 -17.26 14.01
CA ILE A 3 4.09 -17.63 13.78
C ILE A 3 4.32 -19.02 14.38
N ASP A 4 4.85 -19.93 13.58
CA ASP A 4 5.23 -21.26 14.06
C ASP A 4 6.66 -21.24 14.62
N ILE A 5 6.85 -21.93 15.76
CA ILE A 5 8.11 -21.96 16.50
C ILE A 5 8.55 -23.42 16.62
N SER A 6 9.79 -23.67 16.20
CA SER A 6 10.39 -25.00 16.18
C SER A 6 11.38 -25.20 17.34
N CYS A 7 11.88 -26.43 17.49
CA CYS A 7 12.96 -26.75 18.44
C CYS A 7 14.36 -26.25 18.01
N SER A 8 14.47 -25.54 16.88
CA SER A 8 15.71 -24.92 16.37
C SER A 8 15.57 -23.40 16.40
N ILE A 9 16.51 -22.70 17.05
CA ILE A 9 16.42 -21.24 17.14
C ILE A 9 16.58 -20.57 15.77
N LEU A 10 17.44 -21.13 14.90
CA LEU A 10 17.64 -20.62 13.55
C LEU A 10 16.33 -20.68 12.75
N THR A 11 15.67 -21.83 12.76
CA THR A 11 14.41 -22.05 12.02
C THR A 11 13.27 -21.20 12.60
N SER A 12 13.24 -21.04 13.92
CA SER A 12 12.27 -20.15 14.57
C SER A 12 12.50 -18.69 14.20
N GLU A 13 13.74 -18.21 14.16
CA GLU A 13 14.07 -16.84 13.72
C GLU A 13 13.73 -16.58 12.25
N GLU A 14 13.97 -17.55 11.37
CA GLU A 14 13.58 -17.46 9.95
C GLU A 14 12.05 -17.33 9.81
N SER A 15 11.29 -18.13 10.55
CA SER A 15 9.82 -18.08 10.61
C SER A 15 9.32 -16.72 11.11
N ILE A 16 9.92 -16.20 12.18
CA ILE A 16 9.61 -14.88 12.75
C ILE A 16 9.88 -13.78 11.70
N GLN A 17 11.08 -13.78 11.10
CA GLN A 17 11.48 -12.75 10.15
C GLN A 17 10.58 -12.74 8.90
N GLN A 18 10.24 -13.91 8.37
CA GLN A 18 9.35 -14.00 7.21
C GLN A 18 7.94 -13.52 7.55
N SER A 19 7.41 -13.92 8.70
CA SER A 19 6.08 -13.50 9.16
C SER A 19 6.02 -11.98 9.37
N LEU A 20 7.04 -11.39 10.00
CA LEU A 20 7.10 -9.93 10.20
C LEU A 20 7.22 -9.17 8.88
N LYS A 21 7.95 -9.69 7.89
CA LYS A 21 7.98 -9.08 6.54
C LYS A 21 6.60 -9.06 5.90
N GLU A 22 5.85 -10.16 5.98
CA GLU A 22 4.49 -10.24 5.47
C GLU A 22 3.53 -9.30 6.22
N GLY A 23 3.60 -9.30 7.55
CA GLY A 23 2.84 -8.37 8.38
C GLY A 23 3.15 -6.90 8.06
N GLY A 24 4.42 -6.58 7.83
CA GLY A 24 4.87 -5.26 7.43
C GLY A 24 4.31 -4.81 6.08
N CYS A 25 4.29 -5.70 5.08
CA CYS A 25 3.63 -5.44 3.80
C CYS A 25 2.13 -5.14 3.97
N LEU A 26 1.42 -5.97 4.75
CA LEU A 26 -0.02 -5.80 4.99
C LEU A 26 -0.33 -4.48 5.72
N ALA A 27 0.42 -4.18 6.77
CA ALA A 27 0.28 -2.94 7.52
C ALA A 27 0.57 -1.71 6.64
N THR A 28 1.59 -1.79 5.79
CA THR A 28 1.92 -0.73 4.84
C THR A 28 0.81 -0.53 3.80
N ALA A 29 0.25 -1.61 3.25
CA ALA A 29 -0.89 -1.55 2.34
C ALA A 29 -2.08 -0.83 2.98
N ALA A 30 -2.42 -1.21 4.22
CA ALA A 30 -3.51 -0.62 4.97
C ALA A 30 -3.26 0.86 5.26
N ALA A 31 -2.05 1.23 5.66
CA ALA A 31 -1.67 2.61 5.90
C ALA A 31 -1.75 3.46 4.62
N LEU A 32 -1.26 2.96 3.49
CA LEU A 32 -1.35 3.65 2.20
C LEU A 32 -2.80 3.88 1.78
N LYS A 33 -3.68 2.90 2.01
CA LYS A 33 -5.11 3.04 1.74
C LYS A 33 -5.81 4.00 2.70
N TYR A 34 -5.45 3.98 3.97
CA TYR A 34 -5.99 4.91 4.97
C TYR A 34 -5.59 6.37 4.69
N LEU A 35 -4.39 6.58 4.17
CA LEU A 35 -3.86 7.89 3.80
C LEU A 35 -4.20 8.29 2.35
N ASP A 36 -4.91 7.45 1.62
CA ASP A 36 -5.33 7.76 0.26
C ASP A 36 -6.35 8.90 0.27
N ILE A 37 -6.47 9.60 -0.85
CA ILE A 37 -7.53 10.58 -1.03
C ILE A 37 -8.87 9.84 -1.20
N ASP A 38 -9.97 10.51 -0.88
CA ASP A 38 -11.32 9.97 -0.97
C ASP A 38 -11.93 10.02 -2.39
N GLY A 39 -11.20 10.59 -3.35
CA GLY A 39 -11.66 10.80 -4.73
C GLY A 39 -12.44 12.11 -4.92
N SER A 40 -12.54 12.96 -3.90
CA SER A 40 -13.07 14.31 -4.05
C SER A 40 -12.23 15.14 -5.02
N ALA A 41 -12.88 16.10 -5.69
CA ALA A 41 -12.19 17.00 -6.59
C ALA A 41 -11.21 17.89 -5.82
N ILE A 42 -10.00 18.04 -6.35
CA ILE A 42 -8.94 18.88 -5.75
C ILE A 42 -8.56 19.98 -6.73
N GLU A 43 -8.18 21.14 -6.20
CA GLU A 43 -7.65 22.23 -7.02
C GLU A 43 -6.12 22.24 -6.95
N ILE A 44 -5.46 22.23 -8.11
CA ILE A 44 -4.00 22.35 -8.23
C ILE A 44 -3.71 23.49 -9.20
N ALA A 45 -3.04 24.53 -8.73
CA ALA A 45 -2.64 25.70 -9.53
C ALA A 45 -3.80 26.36 -10.31
N GLY A 46 -4.99 26.48 -9.70
CA GLY A 46 -6.16 27.11 -10.32
C GLY A 46 -7.00 26.18 -11.20
N GLU A 47 -6.64 24.89 -11.29
CA GLU A 47 -7.38 23.91 -12.08
C GLU A 47 -8.00 22.82 -11.23
N VAL A 48 -9.25 22.50 -11.52
CA VAL A 48 -9.99 21.43 -10.85
C VAL A 48 -9.61 20.08 -11.46
N MET A 49 -8.99 19.24 -10.65
CA MET A 49 -8.73 17.83 -10.93
C MET A 49 -9.90 17.00 -10.40
N ARG A 50 -10.44 16.09 -11.21
CA ARG A 50 -11.55 15.19 -10.84
C ARG A 50 -11.09 13.74 -10.88
N THR A 51 -11.78 12.88 -10.13
CA THR A 51 -11.41 11.47 -10.05
C THR A 51 -11.51 10.74 -11.39
N LYS A 52 -10.44 10.00 -11.72
CA LYS A 52 -10.38 8.92 -12.72
C LYS A 52 -10.80 7.57 -12.10
N GLY A 53 -11.06 7.54 -10.79
CA GLY A 53 -11.32 6.34 -10.00
C GLY A 53 -10.05 5.71 -9.43
N GLU A 54 -10.20 4.52 -8.87
CA GLU A 54 -9.07 3.77 -8.31
C GLU A 54 -8.23 3.10 -9.40
N GLN A 55 -6.90 3.20 -9.30
CA GLN A 55 -5.94 2.56 -10.20
C GLN A 55 -4.86 1.83 -9.41
N PRO A 56 -4.39 0.66 -9.88
CA PRO A 56 -3.33 -0.07 -9.20
C PRO A 56 -2.02 0.72 -9.23
N LYS A 57 -1.35 0.81 -8.09
CA LYS A 57 -0.02 1.41 -7.96
C LYS A 57 0.84 0.57 -7.03
N GLY A 58 2.01 0.16 -7.54
CA GLY A 58 3.08 -0.44 -6.74
C GLY A 58 3.84 0.63 -5.97
N TYR A 59 4.02 0.37 -4.67
CA TYR A 59 4.81 1.16 -3.75
C TYR A 59 5.93 0.29 -3.17
N GLN A 60 7.15 0.81 -3.19
CA GLN A 60 8.28 0.15 -2.53
C GLN A 60 8.22 0.41 -1.02
N SER A 61 8.19 -0.67 -0.24
CA SER A 61 8.34 -0.61 1.23
C SER A 61 9.68 -1.22 1.65
N SER A 62 10.07 -1.04 2.91
CA SER A 62 11.25 -1.69 3.49
C SER A 62 11.16 -3.22 3.54
N TYR A 63 9.95 -3.79 3.38
CA TYR A 63 9.73 -5.23 3.42
C TYR A 63 9.79 -5.84 2.02
N ARG A 64 8.92 -5.37 1.12
CA ARG A 64 8.77 -5.76 -0.31
C ARG A 64 7.87 -4.72 -1.02
N GLU A 65 7.68 -4.85 -2.34
CA GLU A 65 6.66 -4.08 -3.05
C GLU A 65 5.25 -4.43 -2.54
N VAL A 66 4.41 -3.40 -2.42
CA VAL A 66 2.99 -3.51 -2.06
C VAL A 66 2.17 -2.79 -3.12
N VAL A 67 1.14 -3.45 -3.64
CA VAL A 67 0.22 -2.87 -4.63
C VAL A 67 -1.09 -2.50 -3.95
N ILE A 68 -1.52 -1.27 -4.12
CA ILE A 68 -2.87 -0.81 -3.72
C ILE A 68 -3.59 -0.16 -4.91
N HIS A 69 -4.91 -0.22 -4.89
CA HIS A 69 -5.77 0.51 -5.83
C HIS A 69 -5.99 1.93 -5.32
N ARG A 70 -5.15 2.90 -5.65
CA ARG A 70 -5.29 4.26 -5.10
C ARG A 70 -6.22 5.12 -5.94
N GLN A 71 -6.89 6.10 -5.34
CA GLN A 71 -7.63 7.13 -6.08
C GLN A 71 -6.68 7.97 -6.92
N VAL A 72 -7.07 8.25 -8.17
CA VAL A 72 -6.31 9.10 -9.09
C VAL A 72 -7.19 10.23 -9.55
N ASN A 73 -6.73 11.47 -9.39
CA ASN A 73 -7.38 12.65 -9.96
C ASN A 73 -6.67 13.08 -11.26
N GLN A 74 -7.43 13.55 -12.24
CA GLN A 74 -6.94 14.00 -13.54
C GLN A 74 -7.64 15.28 -14.01
N ARG A 75 -7.04 15.98 -14.98
CA ARG A 75 -7.69 17.11 -15.64
C ARG A 75 -8.80 16.58 -16.54
N SER A 76 -9.96 17.25 -16.56
CA SER A 76 -11.01 16.92 -17.53
C SER A 76 -10.48 17.09 -18.97
N GLY A 77 -10.51 16.02 -19.77
CA GLY A 77 -10.13 16.03 -21.19
C GLY A 77 -8.80 15.35 -21.56
N VAL A 78 -8.16 14.64 -20.63
CA VAL A 78 -6.98 13.80 -20.92
C VAL A 78 -7.34 12.34 -20.61
N ASP A 79 -7.64 11.56 -21.65
CA ASP A 79 -7.90 10.12 -21.55
C ASP A 79 -6.61 9.30 -21.63
#